data_AF-A0A4Q8QV73-F1
#
_entry.id   AF-A0A4Q8QV73-F1
#
_cell.length_a   1.000
_cell.length_b   1.000
_cell.length_c   1.000
_cell.angle_alpha   90.00
_cell.angle_beta   90.00
_cell.angle_gamma   90.00
#
_symmetry.space_group_name_H-M   'P 1'
#
loop_
_entity.id
_entity.type
_entity.pdbx_description
1 polymer ?
#
loop_
_entity_poly.entity_id
_entity_poly.type
_entity_poly.pdbx_seq_one_letter_code
_entity_poly.pdbx_strand_id
1 'polypeptide(L)'
;NLHVVETICDLLDEIAPRAQGARRDLITFVADRPGHDRRYAIDASKLERDLGWRAEENFESGIAKTARWFCDNRPWWQAILDRGYQRARIGLG
;
A
#
# COMPACT_ATOMS: atom_id res chain seq x y z
N ASN A 1 5.13 -9.07 -3.68
CA ASN A 1 4.47 -7.77 -3.95
C ASN A 1 3.00 -7.90 -4.35
N LEU A 2 2.61 -8.83 -5.24
CA LEU A 2 1.21 -8.94 -5.68
C LEU A 2 0.19 -9.04 -4.53
N HIS A 3 0.49 -9.85 -3.50
CA HIS A 3 -0.36 -9.98 -2.30
C HIS A 3 -0.77 -8.63 -1.69
N VAL A 4 0.17 -7.68 -1.56
CA VAL A 4 -0.11 -6.35 -1.00
C VAL A 4 -1.13 -5.60 -1.84
N VAL A 5 -1.00 -5.66 -3.17
CA VAL A 5 -1.92 -4.99 -4.10
C VAL A 5 -3.30 -5.65 -4.04
N GLU A 6 -3.37 -6.98 -4.04
CA GLU A 6 -4.62 -7.73 -3.92
C GLU A 6 -5.34 -7.42 -2.60
N THR A 7 -4.63 -7.38 -1.46
CA THR A 7 -5.21 -7.00 -0.17
C THR A 7 -5.79 -5.59 -0.21
N ILE A 8 -5.11 -4.63 -0.84
CA ILE A 8 -5.64 -3.26 -1.00
C ILE A 8 -6.89 -3.26 -1.88
N CYS A 9 -6.92 -4.03 -2.97
CA CYS A 9 -8.08 -4.14 -3.84
C CYS A 9 -9.31 -4.64 -3.06
N ASP A 10 -9.15 -5.73 -2.31
CA ASP A 10 -10.24 -6.33 -1.54
C ASP A 10 -10.76 -5.37 -0.46
N LEU A 11 -9.84 -4.76 0.30
CA LEU A 11 -10.20 -3.77 1.32
C LEU A 11 -10.98 -2.58 0.73
N LEU A 12 -10.59 -2.10 -0.44
CA LEU A 12 -11.28 -0.98 -1.09
C LEU A 12 -12.63 -1.40 -1.68
N ASP A 13 -12.79 -2.65 -2.11
CA ASP A 13 -14.08 -3.19 -2.53
C ASP A 13 -15.05 -3.30 -1.34
N GLU A 14 -14.55 -3.58 -0.14
CA GLU A 14 -15.34 -3.55 1.10
C GLU A 14 -15.63 -2.12 1.61
N ILE A 15 -14.62 -1.26 1.69
CA ILE A 15 -14.72 0.09 2.29
C ILE A 15 -15.49 1.04 1.37
N ALA A 16 -15.27 0.95 0.06
CA ALA A 16 -15.82 1.88 -0.93
C ALA A 16 -16.27 1.09 -2.18
N PRO A 17 -17.37 0.32 -2.08
CA PRO A 17 -17.84 -0.55 -3.14
C PRO A 17 -18.13 0.24 -4.42
N ARG A 18 -17.89 -0.40 -5.57
CA ARG A 18 -18.11 0.18 -6.90
C ARG A 18 -18.90 -0.76 -7.79
N ALA A 19 -19.62 -0.22 -8.76
CA ALA A 19 -20.41 -1.03 -9.70
C ALA A 19 -19.57 -1.71 -10.79
N GLN A 20 -18.33 -1.25 -11.04
CA GLN A 20 -17.50 -1.68 -12.16
C GLN A 20 -16.69 -2.97 -11.90
N GLY A 21 -17.25 -3.90 -11.13
CA GLY A 21 -16.58 -5.16 -10.76
C GLY A 21 -15.40 -5.00 -9.80
N ALA A 22 -14.68 -6.09 -9.58
CA ALA A 22 -13.61 -6.20 -8.59
C ALA A 22 -12.41 -5.32 -8.96
N ARG A 23 -11.79 -4.69 -7.95
CA ARG A 23 -10.60 -3.85 -8.18
C ARG A 23 -9.37 -4.64 -8.61
N ARG A 24 -9.32 -5.95 -8.33
CA ARG A 24 -8.26 -6.84 -8.82
C ARG A 24 -8.16 -6.85 -10.35
N ASP A 25 -9.28 -6.61 -11.05
CA ASP A 25 -9.33 -6.53 -12.52
C ASP A 25 -8.55 -5.32 -13.08
N LEU A 26 -8.16 -4.37 -12.22
CA LEU A 26 -7.35 -3.21 -12.60
C LEU A 26 -5.84 -3.48 -12.54
N ILE A 27 -5.41 -4.63 -12.02
CA ILE A 27 -3.99 -4.97 -11.89
C ILE A 27 -3.38 -5.16 -13.28
N THR A 28 -2.30 -4.42 -13.57
CA THR A 28 -1.56 -4.51 -14.84
C THR A 28 -0.09 -4.80 -14.58
N PHE A 29 0.43 -5.86 -15.20
CA PHE A 29 1.87 -6.17 -15.18
C PHE A 29 2.61 -5.30 -16.19
N VAL A 30 3.79 -4.84 -15.80
CA VAL A 30 4.59 -3.86 -16.52
C VAL A 30 6.06 -4.28 -16.47
N ALA A 31 6.91 -3.67 -17.29
CA ALA A 31 8.34 -3.93 -17.25
C ALA A 31 8.90 -3.75 -15.82
N ASP A 32 9.80 -4.66 -15.44
CA ASP A 32 10.43 -4.63 -14.12
C ASP A 32 11.40 -3.46 -13.98
N ARG A 33 11.61 -3.00 -12.75
CA ARG A 33 12.53 -1.89 -12.47
C ARG A 33 13.99 -2.34 -12.71
N PRO A 34 14.82 -1.57 -13.45
CA PRO A 34 16.25 -1.85 -13.51
C PRO A 34 16.88 -1.86 -12.10
N GLY A 35 17.63 -2.92 -11.78
CA GLY A 35 18.25 -3.09 -10.47
C GLY A 35 17.27 -3.41 -9.33
N HIS A 36 16.15 -4.08 -9.62
CA HIS A 36 15.17 -4.46 -8.60
C HIS A 36 15.73 -5.50 -7.61
N ASP A 37 16.00 -5.05 -6.38
CA ASP A 37 16.21 -5.93 -5.23
C ASP A 37 14.93 -6.70 -4.91
N ARG A 38 14.97 -8.03 -5.04
CA ARG A 38 13.76 -8.87 -4.97
C ARG A 38 13.27 -9.14 -3.55
N ARG A 39 14.12 -8.97 -2.54
CA ARG A 39 13.81 -9.33 -1.16
C ARG A 39 14.51 -8.42 -0.17
N TYR A 40 13.71 -7.82 0.69
CA TYR A 40 14.16 -7.21 1.93
C TYR A 40 13.57 -8.01 3.10
N ALA A 41 14.39 -8.26 4.11
CA ALA A 41 13.97 -8.88 5.35
C ALA A 41 14.86 -8.35 6.47
N ILE A 42 14.24 -7.89 7.56
CA ILE A 42 14.92 -7.36 8.74
C ILE A 42 14.73 -8.34 9.89
N ASP A 43 15.81 -8.60 10.63
CA ASP A 43 15.75 -9.27 11.92
C ASP A 43 15.70 -8.22 13.04
N ALA A 44 14.54 -8.10 13.70
CA ALA A 44 14.31 -7.17 14.79
C ALA A 44 14.64 -7.76 16.18
N SER A 45 15.14 -9.00 16.27
CA SER A 45 15.30 -9.73 17.55
C SER A 45 16.18 -9.00 18.57
N LYS A 46 17.17 -8.22 18.10
CA LYS A 46 18.00 -7.40 18.99
C LYS A 46 17.18 -6.29 19.68
N LEU A 47 16.35 -5.59 18.91
CA LEU A 47 15.49 -4.52 19.41
C LEU A 47 14.45 -5.07 20.40
N GLU A 48 13.85 -6.21 20.06
CA GLU A 48 12.85 -6.87 20.91
C GLU A 48 13.44 -7.37 22.23
N ARG A 49 14.63 -7.98 22.19
CA ARG A 49 15.29 -8.52 23.39
C ARG A 49 15.87 -7.41 24.27
N ASP A 50 16.58 -6.45 23.68
CA ASP A 50 17.40 -5.51 24.45
C ASP A 50 16.56 -4.31 24.94
N LEU A 51 15.51 -3.93 24.21
CA LEU A 51 14.65 -2.77 24.53
C LEU A 51 13.19 -3.14 24.83
N GLY A 52 12.81 -4.42 24.71
CA GLY A 52 11.45 -4.87 24.99
C GLY A 52 10.40 -4.37 23.98
N TRP A 53 10.82 -3.73 22.89
CA TRP A 53 9.92 -3.22 21.85
C TRP A 53 9.20 -4.39 21.16
N ARG A 54 7.93 -4.17 20.80
CA ARG A 54 7.15 -5.05 19.94
C ARG A 54 6.27 -4.21 19.02
N ALA A 55 6.01 -4.72 17.82
CA ALA A 55 5.02 -4.12 16.93
C ALA A 55 3.61 -4.26 17.53
N GLU A 56 2.87 -3.15 17.59
CA GLU A 56 1.46 -3.16 17.99
C GLU A 56 0.53 -3.66 16.88
N GLU A 57 0.94 -3.49 15.62
CA GLU A 57 0.19 -3.89 14.43
C GLU A 57 0.88 -5.05 13.72
N ASN A 58 0.08 -5.91 13.08
CA ASN A 58 0.55 -6.82 12.05
C ASN A 58 0.25 -6.25 10.65
N PHE A 59 0.56 -7.02 9.60
CA PHE A 59 0.33 -6.56 8.23
C PHE A 59 -1.16 -6.30 7.98
N GLU A 60 -2.02 -7.24 8.33
CA GLU A 60 -3.46 -7.21 8.08
C GLU A 60 -4.14 -6.03 8.79
N SER A 61 -3.83 -5.82 10.08
CA SER A 61 -4.41 -4.73 10.86
C SER A 61 -3.91 -3.36 10.40
N GLY A 62 -2.60 -3.25 10.10
CA GLY A 62 -1.98 -2.02 9.63
C GLY A 62 -2.48 -1.60 8.25
N ILE A 63 -2.57 -2.53 7.29
CA ILE A 63 -3.00 -2.21 5.93
C ILE A 63 -4.50 -1.83 5.88
N ALA A 64 -5.35 -2.49 6.69
CA ALA A 64 -6.76 -2.12 6.82
C ALA A 64 -6.96 -0.71 7.39
N LYS A 65 -6.23 -0.37 8.46
CA LYS A 65 -6.23 0.99 9.04
C LYS A 65 -5.74 2.02 8.03
N THR A 66 -4.70 1.70 7.28
CA THR A 66 -4.15 2.57 6.24
C THR A 66 -5.17 2.84 5.14
N ALA A 67 -5.79 1.80 4.57
CA ALA A 67 -6.79 1.94 3.51
C ALA A 67 -7.97 2.82 3.97
N ARG A 68 -8.50 2.57 5.17
CA ARG A 68 -9.56 3.37 5.78
C ARG A 68 -9.15 4.82 5.97
N TRP A 69 -7.96 5.07 6.53
CA TRP A 69 -7.46 6.41 6.74
C TRP A 69 -7.41 7.23 5.43
N PHE A 70 -6.96 6.64 4.32
CA PHE A 70 -6.96 7.32 3.02
C PHE A 70 -8.37 7.64 2.49
N CYS A 71 -9.35 6.77 2.74
CA CYS A 71 -10.75 7.04 2.40
C CYS A 71 -11.32 8.20 3.23
N ASP A 72 -11.03 8.22 4.54
CA ASP A 72 -11.59 9.19 5.48
C ASP A 72 -10.90 10.56 5.40
N ASN A 73 -9.65 10.63 4.89
CA ASN A 73 -8.82 11.84 4.87
C ASN A 73 -8.65 12.45 3.48
N ARG A 74 -9.74 12.47 2.68
CA ARG A 74 -9.72 13.05 1.33
C ARG A 74 -9.15 14.48 1.24
N PRO A 75 -9.54 15.43 2.10
CA PRO A 75 -9.00 16.79 2.03
C PRO A 75 -7.46 16.84 2.14
N TRP A 76 -6.87 15.93 2.92
CA TRP A 76 -5.43 15.88 3.14
C TRP A 76 -4.66 15.50 1.88
N TRP A 77 -5.01 14.39 1.22
CA TRP A 77 -4.28 13.97 0.01
C TRP A 77 -4.67 14.80 -1.20
N GLN A 78 -5.89 15.37 -1.25
CA GLN A 78 -6.30 16.26 -2.33
C GLN A 78 -5.40 17.51 -2.38
N ALA A 79 -5.10 18.11 -1.22
CA ALA A 79 -4.20 19.25 -1.14
C ALA A 79 -2.77 18.94 -1.63
N ILE A 80 -2.31 17.69 -1.56
CA ILE A 80 -1.02 17.26 -2.11
C ILE A 80 -1.10 17.20 -3.65
N LEU A 81 -2.19 16.68 -4.20
CA LEU A 81 -2.41 16.64 -5.65
C LEU A 81 -2.49 18.06 -6.24
N ASP A 82 -3.18 18.97 -5.55
CA ASP A 82 -3.39 20.35 -5.98
C ASP A 82 -2.09 21.16 -6.02
N ARG A 83 -1.03 20.72 -5.31
CA ARG A 83 0.32 21.32 -5.34
C ARG A 83 1.14 20.91 -6.58
N GLY A 84 0.56 20.15 -7.51
CA GLY A 84 1.20 19.79 -8.77
C GLY A 84 1.86 18.40 -8.78
N TYR A 85 1.45 17.50 -7.88
CA TYR A 85 1.89 16.11 -7.96
C TYR A 85 1.43 15.46 -9.28
N GLN A 86 2.38 15.04 -10.11
CA GLN A 86 2.08 14.42 -11.39
C GLN A 86 1.69 12.94 -11.21
N ARG A 87 0.50 12.58 -11.69
CA ARG A 87 -0.02 11.20 -11.66
C ARG A 87 0.48 10.33 -12.81
N ALA A 88 1.42 10.83 -13.61
CA ALA A 88 2.02 10.08 -14.69
C ALA A 88 2.92 8.97 -14.12
N ARG A 89 3.01 7.85 -14.83
CA ARG A 89 3.95 6.77 -14.50
C ARG A 89 5.38 7.30 -14.61
N ILE A 90 6.16 7.14 -13.54
CA ILE A 90 7.57 7.57 -13.48
C ILE A 90 8.54 6.43 -13.83
N GLY A 91 8.08 5.16 -13.77
CA GLY A 91 8.89 3.99 -14.14
C GLY A 91 8.96 3.78 -15.65
N LEU A 92 10.03 3.13 -16.11
CA LEU A 92 10.18 2.70 -17.51
C LEU A 92 8.94 1.88 -17.93
N GLY A 93 8.39 2.23 -19.10
CA GLY A 93 7.30 1.50 -19.73
C GLY A 93 7.78 0.18 -20.27
#